data_AF-X1FK21-F1
#
_entry.id   AF-X1FK21-F1
#
_cell.length_a   1.000
_cell.length_b   1.000
_cell.length_c   1.000
_cell.angle_alpha   90.00
_cell.angle_beta   90.00
_cell.angle_gamma   90.00
#
_symmetry.space_group_name_H-M   'P 1'
#
loop_
_entity.id
_entity.type
_entity.pdbx_description
1 polymer ?
#
loop_
_entity_poly.entity_id
_entity_poly.type
_entity_poly.pdbx_seq_one_letter_code
_entity_poly.pdbx_strand_id
1 'polypeptide(L)'
;NVVILFADHQFVAGSKPGKSEIVDIKLDGTGQAIAFRDGQKFDLQWNRPESTSVLYLTFPDGALYAYKPGNTWYQVIGGSSTMEIQEDGATRFQFAVP
;
A
#
# COMPACT_ATOMS: atom_id res chain seq x y z
N ASN A 1 9.44 8.41 -7.78
CA ASN A 1 8.06 7.90 -7.59
C ASN A 1 7.83 7.67 -6.11
N VAL A 2 6.64 7.96 -5.60
CA VAL A 2 6.22 7.55 -4.23
C VAL A 2 4.97 6.71 -4.37
N VAL A 3 4.94 5.53 -3.75
CA VAL A 3 3.84 4.58 -3.84
C VAL A 3 3.43 4.18 -2.43
N ILE A 4 2.14 4.25 -2.15
CA ILE A 4 1.53 3.81 -0.90
C ILE A 4 0.74 2.54 -1.20
N LEU A 5 1.01 1.46 -0.47
CA LEU A 5 0.31 0.18 -0.57
C LEU A 5 -0.54 -0.02 0.69
N PHE A 6 -1.83 -0.29 0.50
CA PHE A 6 -2.72 -0.72 1.57
C PHE A 6 -2.68 -2.24 1.64
N ALA A 7 -2.14 -2.77 2.72
CA ALA A 7 -1.96 -4.20 2.94
C ALA A 7 -2.64 -4.63 4.23
N ASP A 8 -3.18 -5.84 4.27
CA ASP A 8 -3.75 -6.37 5.51
C ASP A 8 -2.62 -6.58 6.53
N HIS A 9 -2.81 -5.99 7.71
CA HIS A 9 -1.93 -6.16 8.84
C HIS A 9 -2.71 -7.01 9.85
N GLN A 10 -2.07 -8.00 10.45
CA GLN A 10 -2.72 -8.86 11.44
C GLN A 10 -1.76 -9.22 12.57
N PHE A 11 -2.29 -9.47 13.76
CA PHE A 11 -1.46 -10.04 14.83
C PHE A 11 -1.23 -11.51 14.61
N VAL A 12 0.01 -11.93 14.88
CA VAL A 12 0.31 -13.35 14.99
C VAL A 12 -0.42 -13.91 16.22
N ALA A 13 -1.09 -15.05 16.06
CA ALA A 13 -1.82 -15.69 17.16
C ALA A 13 -0.92 -15.88 18.40
N GLY A 14 -1.40 -15.45 19.56
CA GLY A 14 -0.63 -15.47 20.81
C GLY A 14 0.28 -14.27 21.06
N SER A 15 0.39 -13.32 20.10
CA SER A 15 1.13 -12.07 20.31
C SER A 15 0.31 -10.99 21.04
N LYS A 16 -1.04 -11.10 21.03
CA LYS A 16 -1.95 -10.20 21.78
C LYS A 16 -2.86 -10.97 22.74
N PRO A 17 -3.11 -10.46 23.96
CA PRO A 17 -2.38 -9.41 24.67
C PRO A 17 -1.14 -10.03 25.36
N GLY A 18 -0.08 -10.31 24.61
CA GLY A 18 1.16 -10.87 25.12
C GLY A 18 2.21 -9.79 25.42
N LYS A 19 3.37 -10.19 25.94
CA LYS A 19 4.52 -9.28 26.18
C LYS A 19 5.27 -8.89 24.89
N SER A 20 4.86 -9.42 23.74
CA SER A 20 5.49 -9.14 22.45
C SER A 20 4.42 -9.18 21.36
N GLU A 21 4.15 -8.01 20.79
CA GLU A 21 3.24 -7.87 19.66
C GLU A 21 4.02 -8.08 18.37
N ILE A 22 3.55 -8.99 17.52
CA ILE A 22 4.12 -9.25 16.19
C ILE A 22 3.02 -8.94 15.18
N VAL A 23 3.30 -8.02 14.28
CA VAL A 23 2.43 -7.67 13.17
C VAL A 23 2.95 -8.39 11.93
N ASP A 24 2.09 -9.24 11.36
CA ASP A 24 2.28 -9.86 10.07
C ASP A 24 1.61 -8.99 9.00
N ILE A 25 2.31 -8.74 7.89
CA ILE A 25 1.88 -7.87 6.80
C ILE A 25 1.65 -8.73 5.56
N LYS A 26 0.40 -8.85 5.14
CA LYS A 26 0.01 -9.65 3.96
C LYS A 26 0.24 -8.88 2.69
N LEU A 27 1.26 -9.30 1.94
CA LEU A 27 1.67 -8.73 0.65
C LEU A 27 1.55 -9.75 -0.49
N ASP A 28 0.82 -10.83 -0.29
CA ASP A 28 0.34 -11.75 -1.31
C ASP A 28 -1.09 -11.39 -1.73
N GLY A 29 -1.44 -11.64 -2.99
CA GLY A 29 -2.75 -11.31 -3.54
C GLY A 29 -2.80 -9.92 -4.20
N THR A 30 -3.81 -9.13 -3.86
CA THR A 30 -4.05 -7.80 -4.44
C THR A 30 -4.61 -6.84 -3.41
N GLY A 31 -4.39 -5.54 -3.61
CA GLY A 31 -4.92 -4.50 -2.74
C GLY A 31 -4.79 -3.11 -3.32
N GLN A 32 -5.34 -2.12 -2.62
CA GLN A 32 -5.33 -0.74 -3.08
C GLN A 32 -3.90 -0.15 -3.03
N ALA A 33 -3.56 0.63 -4.05
CA ALA A 33 -2.32 1.40 -4.10
C ALA A 33 -2.58 2.84 -4.57
N ILE A 34 -1.80 3.77 -4.07
CA ILE A 34 -1.78 5.16 -4.54
C ILE A 34 -0.36 5.51 -4.96
N ALA A 35 -0.17 6.02 -6.18
CA ALA A 35 1.13 6.51 -6.61
C ALA A 35 1.11 8.02 -6.80
N PHE A 36 2.21 8.67 -6.40
CA PHE A 36 2.49 10.08 -6.65
C PHE A 36 3.70 10.20 -7.58
N ARG A 37 3.47 10.86 -8.71
CA ARG A 37 4.49 11.07 -9.75
C ARG A 37 4.18 12.33 -10.53
N ASP A 38 5.19 13.15 -10.80
CA ASP A 38 5.08 14.37 -11.60
C ASP A 38 3.96 15.33 -11.11
N GLY A 39 3.75 15.40 -9.79
CA GLY A 39 2.70 16.23 -9.17
C GLY A 39 1.28 15.65 -9.29
N GLN A 40 1.13 14.44 -9.81
CA GLN A 40 -0.16 13.78 -10.02
C GLN A 40 -0.33 12.60 -9.05
N LYS A 41 -1.58 12.38 -8.63
CA LYS A 41 -2.03 11.20 -7.87
C LYS A 41 -2.65 10.19 -8.84
N PHE A 42 -2.27 8.92 -8.70
CA PHE A 42 -2.80 7.80 -9.46
C PHE A 42 -3.43 6.80 -8.50
N ASP A 43 -4.70 6.47 -8.73
CA ASP A 43 -5.42 5.41 -8.01
C ASP A 43 -5.15 4.08 -8.73
N LEU A 44 -4.56 3.13 -8.02
CA LEU A 44 -4.00 1.89 -8.56
C LEU A 44 -4.38 0.69 -7.70
N GLN A 45 -4.06 -0.49 -8.20
CA GLN A 45 -4.08 -1.76 -7.46
C GLN A 45 -2.67 -2.34 -7.47
N TRP A 46 -2.19 -2.83 -6.33
CA TRP A 46 -1.01 -3.69 -6.30
C TRP A 46 -1.41 -5.14 -6.45
N ASN A 47 -0.57 -5.91 -7.12
CA ASN A 47 -0.83 -7.32 -7.42
C ASN A 47 0.44 -8.13 -7.22
N ARG A 48 0.29 -9.26 -6.53
CA ARG A 48 1.31 -10.28 -6.31
C ARG A 48 0.61 -11.64 -6.17
N PRO A 49 0.16 -12.24 -7.30
CA PRO A 49 -0.74 -13.39 -7.29
C PRO A 49 -0.13 -14.64 -6.64
N GLU A 50 1.19 -14.82 -6.73
CA GLU A 50 1.92 -15.88 -6.04
C GLU A 50 3.03 -15.29 -5.17
N SER A 51 3.45 -16.02 -4.13
CA SER A 51 4.55 -15.59 -3.24
C SER A 51 5.90 -15.42 -3.98
N THR A 52 6.08 -16.13 -5.10
CA THR A 52 7.24 -16.02 -5.99
C THR A 52 7.11 -14.88 -7.01
N SER A 53 5.91 -14.32 -7.18
CA SER A 53 5.67 -13.22 -8.10
C SER A 53 6.29 -11.93 -7.60
N VAL A 54 6.75 -11.11 -8.54
CA VAL A 54 7.14 -9.73 -8.28
C VAL A 54 5.87 -8.89 -8.17
N LEU A 55 5.79 -8.03 -7.15
CA LEU A 55 4.69 -7.09 -7.00
C LEU A 55 4.68 -6.10 -8.16
N TYR A 56 3.52 -5.91 -8.79
CA TYR A 56 3.31 -4.93 -9.85
C TYR A 56 2.05 -4.11 -9.60
N LEU A 57 1.96 -2.95 -10.25
CA LEU A 57 0.82 -2.05 -10.13
C LEU A 57 0.00 -2.03 -11.42
N THR A 58 -1.32 -1.97 -11.28
CA THR A 58 -2.26 -1.78 -12.38
C THR A 58 -3.20 -0.63 -12.11
N PHE A 59 -3.71 -0.02 -13.18
CA PHE A 59 -4.90 0.81 -13.12
C PHE A 59 -6.15 -0.03 -12.86
N PRO A 60 -7.30 0.58 -12.50
CA PRO A 60 -8.55 -0.14 -12.28
C PRO A 60 -9.06 -0.92 -13.49
N ASP A 61 -8.67 -0.53 -14.70
CA ASP A 61 -8.97 -1.23 -15.96
C ASP A 61 -8.04 -2.43 -16.25
N GLY A 62 -7.07 -2.69 -15.36
CA GLY A 62 -6.09 -3.77 -15.48
C GLY A 62 -4.83 -3.41 -16.28
N ALA A 63 -4.74 -2.22 -16.88
CA ALA A 63 -3.53 -1.81 -17.57
C ALA A 63 -2.35 -1.64 -16.59
N LEU A 64 -1.14 -2.02 -17.00
CA LEU A 64 0.06 -1.89 -16.16
C LEU A 64 0.40 -0.41 -15.92
N TYR A 65 0.72 -0.07 -14.66
CA TYR A 65 1.25 1.24 -14.31
C TYR A 65 2.75 1.30 -14.63
N ALA A 66 3.11 2.17 -15.58
CA ALA A 66 4.50 2.41 -15.93
C ALA A 66 5.17 3.38 -14.94
N TYR A 67 6.31 3.01 -14.38
CA TYR A 67 7.13 3.89 -13.54
C TYR A 67 7.93 4.88 -14.38
N LYS A 68 8.24 6.06 -13.80
CA LYS A 68 9.28 6.92 -14.35
C LYS A 68 10.66 6.44 -13.89
N PRO A 69 11.70 6.53 -14.74
CA PRO A 69 13.07 6.20 -14.37
C PRO A 69 13.54 6.92 -13.09
N GLY A 70 14.37 6.23 -12.30
CA GLY A 70 14.92 6.73 -11.05
C GLY A 70 14.38 5.98 -9.83
N ASN A 71 14.44 6.64 -8.68
CA ASN A 71 14.11 6.01 -7.40
C ASN A 71 12.59 5.95 -7.18
N THR A 72 12.14 4.80 -6.65
CA THR A 72 10.77 4.59 -6.19
C THR A 72 10.81 4.27 -4.71
N TRP A 73 10.04 5.04 -3.94
CA TRP A 73 9.79 4.76 -2.53
C TRP A 73 8.43 4.07 -2.39
N TYR A 74 8.42 2.90 -1.76
CA TYR A 74 7.18 2.23 -1.37
C TYR A 74 6.99 2.39 0.13
N GLN A 75 5.77 2.73 0.52
CA GLN A 75 5.31 2.71 1.90
C GLN A 75 4.14 1.74 2.00
N VAL A 76 4.27 0.75 2.87
CA VAL A 76 3.20 -0.22 3.15
C VAL A 76 2.51 0.22 4.43
N ILE A 77 1.18 0.38 4.37
CA ILE A 77 0.35 0.80 5.50
C ILE A 77 -0.78 -0.20 5.71
N GLY A 78 -1.31 -0.26 6.93
CA GLY A 78 -2.39 -1.18 7.25
C GLY A 78 -3.65 -0.85 6.44
N GLY A 79 -4.39 -1.87 6.01
CA GLY A 79 -5.58 -1.72 5.18
C GLY A 79 -6.69 -0.89 5.83
N SER A 80 -6.68 -0.73 7.16
CA SER A 80 -7.58 0.15 7.92
C SER A 80 -7.13 1.61 7.98
N SER A 81 -5.99 1.96 7.39
CA SER A 81 -5.51 3.34 7.30
C SER A 81 -6.46 4.18 6.45
N THR A 82 -6.56 5.48 6.74
CA THR A 82 -7.44 6.39 5.98
C THR A 82 -6.64 7.36 5.14
N MET A 83 -7.27 7.85 4.07
CA MET A 83 -6.73 8.85 3.16
C MET A 83 -7.74 9.99 3.01
N GLU A 84 -7.28 11.22 3.19
CA GLU A 84 -8.08 12.43 3.08
C GLU A 84 -7.39 13.42 2.13
N ILE A 85 -8.16 14.04 1.24
CA ILE A 85 -7.67 15.15 0.42
C ILE A 85 -7.99 16.44 1.17
N GLN A 86 -6.97 17.23 1.46
CA GLN A 86 -7.09 18.51 2.15
C GLN A 86 -7.51 19.62 1.18
N GLU A 87 -7.98 20.75 1.72
CA GLU A 87 -8.46 21.90 0.94
C GLU A 87 -7.38 22.48 0.00
N ASP A 88 -6.11 22.36 0.39
CA ASP A 88 -4.95 22.80 -0.39
C ASP A 88 -4.50 21.78 -1.48
N GLY A 89 -5.23 20.66 -1.60
CA GLY A 89 -4.94 19.58 -2.54
C GLY A 89 -3.90 18.57 -2.04
N ALA A 90 -3.34 18.75 -0.84
CA ALA A 90 -2.45 17.76 -0.25
C ALA A 90 -3.22 16.49 0.16
N THR A 91 -2.62 15.32 -0.06
CA THR A 91 -3.19 14.05 0.40
C THR A 91 -2.58 13.67 1.74
N ARG A 92 -3.41 13.52 2.77
CA ARG A 92 -3.01 13.09 4.11
C ARG A 92 -3.38 11.62 4.32
N PHE A 93 -2.42 10.85 4.82
CA PHE A 93 -2.64 9.47 5.24
C PHE A 93 -2.60 9.40 6.77
N GLN A 94 -3.62 8.82 7.38
CA GLN A 94 -3.62 8.50 8.81
C GLN A 94 -3.35 7.00 8.95
N PHE A 95 -2.17 6.66 9.46
CA PHE A 95 -1.76 5.26 9.58
C PHE A 95 -2.50 4.57 10.72
N ALA A 96 -2.99 3.37 10.41
CA ALA A 96 -3.59 2.46 11.36
C ALA A 96 -2.94 1.08 11.25
N VAL A 97 -2.83 0.43 12.40
CA VAL A 97 -2.44 -0.97 12.58
C VAL A 97 -3.54 -1.57 13.48
N PRO A 98 -3.91 -2.86 13.32
CA PRO A 98 -5.04 -3.43 14.06
C PRO A 98 -4.92 -3.42 15.59
#